data_AF-A0A7L4I5K7-F1
#
_entry.id   AF-A0A7L4I5K7-F1
#
_cell.length_a   1.000
_cell.length_b   1.000
_cell.length_c   1.000
_cell.angle_alpha   90.00
_cell.angle_beta   90.00
_cell.angle_gamma   90.00
#
_symmetry.space_group_name_H-M   'P 1'
#
loop_
_entity.id
_entity.type
_entity.pdbx_description
1 polymer ?
#
loop_
_entity_poly.entity_id
_entity_poly.type
_entity_poly.pdbx_seq_one_letter_code
_entity_poly.pdbx_strand_id
1 'polypeptide(L)'
;EWPETGRLALYLLGLRATCPLPEPGPQRSLVTWLKYYLEEDWAGSRQHGHPLTSYYQYSLGVLALCIHRKRVREEVIRRLMVAEQQSRFGHASGSATDTEAVVVLAFTCLERERLVGARLAVELRAAVRRARRRMVEAQGRDGFFGNVYSTPWAMQVFIATNMCRTQPAYGWAMAALLENLDAFTTAATMAQVLPALHGRSYLDIASMHCSKELNTLMPIGPKPPPEMPGNKMVRLVVECPELQCPQRRLYDQLVPTPAGASLLDMLRVATAQGPHNFTFDTQDTPQGPFLSSVLGLEARQQKRSYWQLLTAPSTSLQMGVADYRPCDGETLILRLSEW
;
A
#
# COMPACT_ATOMS: atom_id res chain seq x y z
N GLU A 1 1.75 -0.68 22.99
CA GLU A 1 0.94 -0.50 21.77
C GLU A 1 1.84 0.04 20.66
N TRP A 2 1.64 -0.40 19.42
CA TRP A 2 2.49 -0.02 18.29
C TRP A 2 2.12 1.36 17.73
N PRO A 3 3.05 2.08 17.08
CA PRO A 3 2.74 3.39 16.52
C PRO A 3 1.70 3.26 15.40
N GLU A 4 0.57 3.96 15.52
CA GLU A 4 -0.46 4.03 14.47
C GLU A 4 -0.15 5.12 13.43
N THR A 5 1.13 5.31 13.09
CA THR A 5 1.62 6.42 12.26
C THR A 5 0.84 6.53 10.94
N GLY A 6 0.66 5.40 10.22
CA GLY A 6 -0.03 5.40 8.93
C GLY A 6 -1.52 5.73 9.03
N ARG A 7 -2.24 5.11 9.97
CA ARG A 7 -3.70 5.34 10.15
C ARG A 7 -3.98 6.78 10.58
N LEU A 8 -3.24 7.29 11.57
CA LEU A 8 -3.39 8.66 12.03
C LEU A 8 -3.00 9.68 10.95
N ALA A 9 -1.97 9.40 10.14
CA ALA A 9 -1.61 10.23 9.00
C ALA A 9 -2.72 10.30 7.95
N LEU A 10 -3.30 9.16 7.55
CA LEU A 10 -4.43 9.12 6.62
C LEU A 10 -5.65 9.85 7.17
N TYR A 11 -5.93 9.69 8.46
CA TYR A 11 -7.01 10.43 9.12
C TYR A 11 -6.79 11.94 9.06
N LEU A 12 -5.58 12.42 9.36
CA LEU A 12 -5.25 13.85 9.26
C LEU A 12 -5.31 14.38 7.82
N LEU A 13 -4.90 13.59 6.82
CA LEU A 13 -5.08 13.94 5.40
C LEU A 13 -6.57 14.06 5.04
N GLY A 14 -7.40 13.11 5.49
CA GLY A 14 -8.85 13.14 5.34
C GLY A 14 -9.47 14.38 5.98
N LEU A 15 -9.10 14.71 7.23
CA LEU A 15 -9.56 15.92 7.91
C LEU A 15 -9.18 17.21 7.19
N ARG A 16 -8.04 17.22 6.46
CA ARG A 16 -7.68 18.39 5.66
C ARG A 16 -8.52 18.52 4.40
N ALA A 17 -9.07 17.40 3.90
CA ALA A 17 -9.93 17.32 2.73
C ALA A 17 -11.44 17.53 3.04
N THR A 18 -11.85 17.67 4.31
CA THR A 18 -13.26 17.90 4.67
C THR A 18 -13.70 19.36 4.54
N CYS A 19 -15.01 19.53 4.39
CA CYS A 19 -15.67 20.81 4.13
C CYS A 19 -16.96 20.94 4.99
N PRO A 20 -17.06 21.90 5.94
CA PRO A 20 -16.02 22.83 6.38
C PRO A 20 -14.90 22.12 7.14
N LEU A 21 -13.75 22.79 7.26
CA LEU A 21 -12.66 22.33 8.11
C LEU A 21 -13.15 22.20 9.58
N PRO A 22 -12.89 21.07 10.26
CA PRO A 22 -13.27 20.88 11.64
C PRO A 22 -12.59 21.89 12.57
N GLU A 23 -13.17 22.09 13.75
CA GLU A 23 -12.61 22.97 14.78
C GLU A 23 -11.13 22.64 15.08
N PRO A 24 -10.25 23.65 15.26
CA PRO A 24 -8.81 23.43 15.41
C PRO A 24 -8.40 22.66 16.68
N GLY A 25 -9.25 22.61 17.71
CA GLY A 25 -8.93 22.06 19.03
C GLY A 25 -8.53 20.58 18.98
N PRO A 26 -9.44 19.66 18.59
CA PRO A 26 -9.13 18.23 18.46
C PRO A 26 -7.97 17.95 17.50
N GLN A 27 -7.85 18.73 16.41
CA GLN A 27 -6.78 18.57 15.42
C GLN A 27 -5.38 18.80 16.01
N ARG A 28 -5.21 19.75 16.94
CA ARG A 28 -3.91 20.02 17.60
C ARG A 28 -3.42 18.82 18.40
N SER A 29 -4.32 18.09 19.05
CA SER A 29 -3.97 16.88 19.79
C SER A 29 -3.49 15.79 18.83
N LEU A 30 -4.22 15.56 17.73
CA LEU A 30 -3.87 14.55 16.73
C LEU A 30 -2.54 14.80 16.03
N VAL A 31 -2.23 16.07 15.70
CA VAL A 31 -0.92 16.46 15.17
C VAL A 31 0.20 16.15 16.15
N THR A 32 -0.03 16.37 17.45
CA THR A 32 0.94 16.06 18.50
C THR A 32 1.18 14.56 18.60
N TRP A 33 0.11 13.76 18.57
CA TRP A 33 0.22 12.30 18.52
C TRP A 33 0.94 11.78 17.28
N LEU A 34 0.68 12.35 16.11
CA LEU A 34 1.38 11.94 14.89
C LEU A 34 2.87 12.25 14.97
N LYS A 35 3.25 13.40 15.55
CA LYS A 35 4.66 13.72 15.81
C LYS A 35 5.29 12.71 16.76
N TYR A 36 4.60 12.38 17.84
CA TYR A 36 5.07 11.39 18.80
C TYR A 36 5.31 10.03 18.14
N TYR A 37 4.32 9.49 17.42
CA TYR A 37 4.47 8.19 16.74
C TYR A 37 5.56 8.19 15.67
N LEU A 38 5.72 9.30 14.93
CA LEU A 38 6.79 9.41 13.93
C LEU A 38 8.18 9.46 14.57
N GLU A 39 8.32 10.06 15.76
CA GLU A 39 9.57 10.07 16.52
C GLU A 39 9.89 8.67 17.10
N GLU A 40 8.89 7.94 17.59
CA GLU A 40 9.05 6.53 18.01
C GLU A 40 9.50 5.65 16.83
N ASP A 41 8.85 5.82 15.67
CA ASP A 41 9.17 5.10 14.44
C ASP A 41 10.59 5.41 13.94
N TRP A 42 11.02 6.67 14.11
CA TRP A 42 12.40 7.10 13.84
C TRP A 42 13.40 6.48 14.82
N ALA A 43 13.10 6.48 16.12
CA ALA A 43 13.96 5.91 17.14
C ALA A 43 14.17 4.40 16.90
N GLY A 44 13.09 3.68 16.62
CA GLY A 44 13.15 2.28 16.20
C GLY A 44 13.96 2.09 14.92
N SER A 45 13.86 3.02 13.97
CA SER A 45 14.69 2.98 12.76
C SER A 45 16.18 3.11 13.00
N ARG A 46 16.60 3.79 14.07
CA ARG A 46 18.01 3.85 14.47
C ARG A 46 18.48 2.57 15.14
N GLN A 47 17.60 1.92 15.89
CA GLN A 47 17.91 0.70 16.62
C GLN A 47 17.94 -0.53 15.70
N HIS A 48 16.95 -0.67 14.82
CA HIS A 48 16.75 -1.87 14.00
C HIS A 48 17.20 -1.72 12.54
N GLY A 49 17.59 -0.52 12.12
CA GLY A 49 17.95 -0.25 10.72
C GLY A 49 16.75 -0.06 9.78
N HIS A 50 15.51 -0.13 10.29
CA HIS A 50 14.25 0.16 9.58
C HIS A 50 13.19 0.69 10.56
N PRO A 51 12.19 1.48 10.11
CA PRO A 51 11.09 1.93 10.96
C PRO A 51 10.39 0.77 11.69
N LEU A 52 9.79 1.05 12.85
CA LEU A 52 8.91 0.11 13.56
C LEU A 52 7.72 -0.28 12.69
N THR A 53 7.22 0.65 11.88
CA THR A 53 6.16 0.43 10.90
C THR A 53 6.74 0.02 9.53
N SER A 54 6.68 0.90 8.53
CA SER A 54 7.30 0.78 7.22
C SER A 54 7.68 2.17 6.72
N TYR A 55 8.59 2.26 5.74
CA TYR A 55 8.91 3.55 5.11
C TYR A 55 7.70 4.20 4.42
N TYR A 56 6.70 3.41 4.01
CA TYR A 56 5.44 3.94 3.48
C TYR A 56 4.67 4.71 4.57
N GLN A 57 4.43 4.08 5.72
CA GLN A 57 3.72 4.73 6.83
C GLN A 57 4.50 5.89 7.45
N TYR A 58 5.83 5.74 7.57
CA TYR A 58 6.72 6.81 8.00
C TYR A 58 6.60 8.03 7.08
N SER A 59 6.63 7.81 5.76
CA SER A 59 6.51 8.86 4.76
C SER A 59 5.12 9.48 4.73
N LEU A 60 4.06 8.70 4.95
CA LEU A 60 2.70 9.22 5.15
C LEU A 60 2.66 10.16 6.36
N GLY A 61 3.31 9.81 7.47
CA GLY A 61 3.40 10.68 8.65
C GLY A 61 4.07 12.01 8.35
N VAL A 62 5.21 11.99 7.63
CA VAL A 62 5.90 13.22 7.19
C VAL A 62 5.01 14.04 6.25
N LEU A 63 4.37 13.39 5.28
CA LEU A 63 3.47 14.04 4.32
C LEU A 63 2.30 14.72 5.05
N ALA A 64 1.59 14.01 5.92
CA ALA A 64 0.45 14.55 6.65
C ALA A 64 0.86 15.76 7.52
N LEU A 65 1.98 15.69 8.23
CA LEU A 65 2.50 16.84 8.99
C LEU A 65 2.82 18.03 8.07
N CYS A 66 3.42 17.78 6.91
CA CYS A 66 3.71 18.82 5.93
C CYS A 66 2.44 19.50 5.39
N ILE A 67 1.42 18.73 5.01
CA ILE A 67 0.12 19.22 4.52
C ILE A 67 -0.57 20.10 5.57
N HIS A 68 -0.38 19.80 6.86
CA HIS A 68 -0.85 20.61 7.99
C HIS A 68 0.10 21.77 8.37
N ARG A 69 1.10 22.06 7.52
CA ARG A 69 2.14 23.08 7.70
C ARG A 69 2.89 22.95 9.03
N LYS A 70 3.15 21.71 9.45
CA LYS A 70 3.89 21.40 10.67
C LYS A 70 5.31 20.98 10.30
N ARG A 71 6.27 21.63 10.95
CA ARG A 71 7.68 21.25 10.83
C ARG A 71 7.91 19.87 11.44
N VAL A 72 8.77 19.12 10.76
CA VAL A 72 9.30 17.82 11.16
C VAL A 72 10.79 18.00 11.43
N ARG A 73 11.33 17.26 12.40
CA ARG A 73 12.75 17.32 12.77
C ARG A 73 13.62 16.88 11.58
N GLU A 74 14.75 17.57 11.35
CA GLU A 74 15.60 17.28 10.17
C GLU A 74 16.11 15.83 10.16
N GLU A 75 16.44 15.26 11.32
CA GLU A 75 16.90 13.86 11.43
C GLU A 75 15.87 12.84 10.96
N VAL A 76 14.58 13.11 11.18
CA VAL A 76 13.45 12.30 10.70
C VAL A 76 13.40 12.35 9.17
N ILE A 77 13.59 13.53 8.59
CA ILE A 77 13.62 13.70 7.12
C ILE A 77 14.86 13.03 6.52
N ARG A 78 16.03 13.20 7.13
CA ARG A 78 17.28 12.59 6.66
C ARG A 78 17.23 11.06 6.72
N ARG A 79 16.44 10.48 7.62
CA ARG A 79 16.22 9.04 7.64
C ARG A 79 15.59 8.54 6.34
N LEU A 80 14.58 9.24 5.82
CA LEU A 80 13.97 8.95 4.52
C LEU A 80 14.95 9.17 3.37
N MET A 81 15.78 10.22 3.44
CA MET A 81 16.77 10.49 2.39
C MET A 81 17.81 9.38 2.28
N VAL A 82 18.31 8.86 3.40
CA VAL A 82 19.24 7.73 3.40
C VAL A 82 18.59 6.49 2.78
N ALA A 83 17.33 6.22 3.11
CA ALA A 83 16.59 5.10 2.51
C ALA A 83 16.36 5.27 1.00
N GLU A 84 16.09 6.50 0.53
CA GLU A 84 15.95 6.83 -0.90
C GLU A 84 17.27 6.64 -1.66
N GLN A 85 18.37 7.13 -1.09
CA GLN A 85 19.69 7.04 -1.72
C GLN A 85 20.17 5.59 -1.86
N GLN A 86 19.83 4.74 -0.89
CA GLN A 86 20.22 3.34 -0.86
C GLN A 86 19.21 2.40 -1.54
N SER A 87 18.13 2.95 -2.11
CA SER A 87 17.01 2.19 -2.70
C SER A 87 16.45 1.11 -1.75
N ARG A 88 16.44 1.37 -0.43
CA ARG A 88 16.07 0.40 0.62
C ARG A 88 14.56 0.37 0.93
N PHE A 89 13.74 0.61 -0.09
CA PHE A 89 12.28 0.61 0.08
C PHE A 89 11.63 -0.74 -0.28
N GLY A 90 12.36 -1.63 -0.96
CA GLY A 90 11.82 -2.88 -1.47
C GLY A 90 11.81 -4.03 -0.47
N HIS A 91 10.91 -4.98 -0.74
CA HIS A 91 10.89 -6.32 -0.15
C HIS A 91 11.53 -7.30 -1.15
N ALA A 92 12.01 -8.46 -0.69
CA ALA A 92 12.83 -9.42 -1.47
C ALA A 92 12.26 -9.85 -2.85
N SER A 93 10.98 -9.59 -3.15
CA SER A 93 10.35 -9.91 -4.45
C SER A 93 9.24 -8.93 -4.89
N GLY A 94 9.12 -7.75 -4.28
CA GLY A 94 8.04 -6.80 -4.55
C GLY A 94 8.53 -5.43 -5.03
N SER A 95 7.76 -4.77 -5.92
CA SER A 95 8.02 -3.38 -6.29
C SER A 95 7.81 -2.46 -5.09
N ALA A 96 8.75 -1.54 -4.88
CA ALA A 96 8.67 -0.53 -3.82
C ALA A 96 8.01 0.78 -4.28
N THR A 97 7.40 0.79 -5.47
CA THR A 97 6.92 2.01 -6.14
C THR A 97 5.98 2.82 -5.26
N ASP A 98 5.06 2.18 -4.52
CA ASP A 98 4.14 2.87 -3.60
C ASP A 98 4.91 3.65 -2.53
N THR A 99 5.89 2.98 -1.91
CA THR A 99 6.73 3.57 -0.86
C THR A 99 7.55 4.73 -1.41
N GLU A 100 8.24 4.51 -2.54
CA GLU A 100 9.03 5.55 -3.18
C GLU A 100 8.16 6.76 -3.59
N ALA A 101 6.96 6.53 -4.09
CA ALA A 101 6.03 7.58 -4.44
C ALA A 101 5.60 8.43 -3.24
N VAL A 102 5.23 7.80 -2.12
CA VAL A 102 4.85 8.56 -0.91
C VAL A 102 6.05 9.32 -0.32
N VAL A 103 7.25 8.73 -0.33
CA VAL A 103 8.50 9.42 0.05
C VAL A 103 8.69 10.69 -0.79
N VAL A 104 8.53 10.56 -2.11
CA VAL A 104 8.70 11.68 -3.05
C VAL A 104 7.63 12.74 -2.84
N LEU A 105 6.36 12.36 -2.64
CA LEU A 105 5.29 13.30 -2.29
C LEU A 105 5.62 14.08 -1.00
N ALA A 106 6.13 13.39 0.03
CA ALA A 106 6.55 14.03 1.27
C ALA A 106 7.70 15.04 1.04
N PHE A 107 8.73 14.66 0.27
CA PHE A 107 9.83 15.57 -0.09
C PHE A 107 9.37 16.78 -0.89
N THR A 108 8.51 16.58 -1.89
CA THR A 108 7.92 17.65 -2.69
C THR A 108 7.09 18.60 -1.81
N CYS A 109 6.32 18.06 -0.87
CA CYS A 109 5.55 18.89 0.06
C CYS A 109 6.47 19.75 0.94
N LEU A 110 7.48 19.15 1.58
CA LEU A 110 8.38 19.85 2.50
C LEU A 110 9.12 21.01 1.83
N GLU A 111 9.51 20.82 0.56
CA GLU A 111 10.14 21.86 -0.24
C GLU A 111 9.16 22.96 -0.64
N ARG A 112 7.97 22.59 -1.15
CA ARG A 112 6.93 23.53 -1.60
C ARG A 112 6.41 24.42 -0.47
N GLU A 113 6.14 23.84 0.69
CA GLU A 113 5.64 24.57 1.88
C GLU A 113 6.77 25.25 2.67
N ARG A 114 8.03 25.20 2.20
CA ARG A 114 9.21 25.84 2.81
C ARG A 114 9.40 25.46 4.28
N LEU A 115 9.18 24.18 4.61
CA LEU A 115 9.25 23.65 5.98
C LEU A 115 10.64 23.17 6.38
N VAL A 116 11.63 23.31 5.48
CA VAL A 116 13.02 22.88 5.66
C VAL A 116 14.01 23.99 5.31
N GLY A 117 15.25 23.90 5.79
CA GLY A 117 16.31 24.85 5.44
C GLY A 117 16.74 24.78 3.96
N ALA A 118 17.33 25.86 3.46
CA ALA A 118 17.66 26.01 2.02
C ALA A 118 18.56 24.90 1.47
N ARG A 119 19.56 24.46 2.25
CA ARG A 119 20.46 23.35 1.88
C ARG A 119 19.68 22.05 1.71
N LEU A 120 18.87 21.68 2.71
CA LEU A 120 18.06 20.47 2.68
C LEU A 120 17.06 20.51 1.51
N ALA A 121 16.43 21.66 1.23
CA ALA A 121 15.53 21.83 0.09
C ALA A 121 16.19 21.51 -1.27
N VAL A 122 17.47 21.86 -1.46
CA VAL A 122 18.22 21.49 -2.67
C VAL A 122 18.42 19.97 -2.75
N GLU A 123 18.81 19.35 -1.63
CA GLU A 123 19.00 17.90 -1.56
C GLU A 123 17.69 17.13 -1.82
N LEU A 124 16.56 17.59 -1.25
CA LEU A 124 15.23 17.03 -1.50
C LEU A 124 14.83 17.12 -2.97
N ARG A 125 15.03 18.29 -3.61
CA ARG A 125 14.74 18.44 -5.05
C ARG A 125 15.57 17.50 -5.91
N ALA A 126 16.84 17.27 -5.56
CA ALA A 126 17.67 16.31 -6.27
C ALA A 126 17.15 14.87 -6.10
N ALA A 127 16.72 14.48 -4.89
CA ALA A 127 16.10 13.18 -4.61
C ALA A 127 14.81 12.97 -5.42
N VAL A 128 13.90 13.95 -5.40
CA VAL A 128 12.65 13.94 -6.19
C VAL A 128 12.94 13.72 -7.68
N ARG A 129 13.93 14.42 -8.25
CA ARG A 129 14.32 14.27 -9.66
C ARG A 129 14.89 12.87 -9.96
N ARG A 130 15.70 12.30 -9.06
CA ARG A 130 16.24 10.94 -9.23
C ARG A 130 15.15 9.89 -9.18
N ALA A 131 14.29 9.93 -8.16
CA ALA A 131 13.21 8.98 -7.98
C ALA A 131 12.24 8.99 -9.17
N ARG A 132 11.86 10.17 -9.67
CA ARG A 132 11.02 10.27 -10.86
C ARG A 132 11.66 9.64 -12.09
N ARG A 133 12.97 9.82 -12.31
CA ARG A 133 13.68 9.15 -13.41
C ARG A 133 13.64 7.63 -13.26
N ARG A 134 13.91 7.13 -12.05
CA ARG A 134 13.82 5.68 -11.76
C ARG A 134 12.42 5.12 -12.02
N MET A 135 11.36 5.84 -11.64
CA MET A 135 9.99 5.42 -11.94
C MET A 135 9.74 5.29 -13.45
N VAL A 136 10.25 6.24 -14.24
CA VAL A 136 10.17 6.17 -15.72
C VAL A 136 10.97 4.98 -16.26
N GLU A 137 12.20 4.80 -15.78
CA GLU A 137 13.09 3.72 -16.23
C GLU A 137 12.57 2.33 -15.84
N ALA A 138 11.87 2.22 -14.72
CA ALA A 138 11.27 0.99 -14.21
C ALA A 138 9.82 0.76 -14.67
N GLN A 139 9.28 1.61 -15.54
CA GLN A 139 7.93 1.42 -16.07
C GLN A 139 7.86 0.12 -16.87
N GLY A 140 6.84 -0.70 -16.58
CA GLY A 140 6.60 -1.94 -17.29
C GLY A 140 6.19 -1.70 -18.74
N ARG A 141 6.36 -2.74 -19.57
CA ARG A 141 5.90 -2.70 -20.98
C ARG A 141 4.38 -2.63 -21.10
N ASP A 142 3.68 -3.03 -20.04
CA ASP A 142 2.25 -2.87 -19.82
C ASP A 142 1.85 -1.41 -19.49
N GLY A 143 2.80 -0.49 -19.37
CA GLY A 143 2.57 0.92 -19.05
C GLY A 143 2.45 1.21 -17.56
N PHE A 144 2.50 0.20 -16.68
CA PHE A 144 2.37 0.40 -15.24
C PHE A 144 3.68 0.81 -14.58
N PHE A 145 3.60 1.65 -13.55
CA PHE A 145 4.71 1.90 -12.64
C PHE A 145 4.65 0.87 -11.52
N GLY A 146 5.43 -0.21 -11.62
CA GLY A 146 5.35 -1.35 -10.70
C GLY A 146 4.23 -2.31 -11.10
N ASN A 147 3.01 -2.06 -10.62
CA ASN A 147 1.80 -2.77 -11.00
C ASN A 147 0.60 -1.80 -11.10
N VAL A 148 -0.59 -2.33 -11.39
CA VAL A 148 -1.82 -1.55 -11.51
C VAL A 148 -2.15 -0.74 -10.25
N TYR A 149 -1.89 -1.29 -9.05
CA TYR A 149 -2.20 -0.67 -7.76
C TYR A 149 -1.18 0.39 -7.31
N SER A 150 0.09 0.26 -7.73
CA SER A 150 1.13 1.24 -7.43
C SER A 150 1.22 2.39 -8.42
N THR A 151 0.64 2.19 -9.61
CA THR A 151 0.59 3.20 -10.68
C THR A 151 -0.07 4.51 -10.24
N PRO A 152 -1.24 4.51 -9.55
CA PRO A 152 -1.84 5.75 -9.05
C PRO A 152 -0.92 6.58 -8.15
N TRP A 153 -0.15 5.93 -7.27
CA TRP A 153 0.80 6.62 -6.39
C TRP A 153 1.92 7.29 -7.19
N ALA A 154 2.50 6.59 -8.15
CA ALA A 154 3.51 7.16 -9.05
C ALA A 154 2.93 8.31 -9.87
N MET A 155 1.71 8.18 -10.39
CA MET A 155 1.03 9.25 -11.14
C MET A 155 0.84 10.52 -10.30
N GLN A 156 0.51 10.39 -9.01
CA GLN A 156 0.45 11.55 -8.11
C GLN A 156 1.79 12.29 -7.98
N VAL A 157 2.93 11.60 -8.06
CA VAL A 157 4.26 12.24 -8.09
C VAL A 157 4.43 13.10 -9.34
N PHE A 158 4.03 12.60 -10.51
CA PHE A 158 4.11 13.38 -11.76
C PHE A 158 3.18 14.59 -11.74
N ILE A 159 1.99 14.46 -11.14
CA ILE A 159 1.07 15.59 -10.92
C ILE A 159 1.70 16.62 -9.98
N ALA A 160 2.16 16.18 -8.80
CA ALA A 160 2.76 17.03 -7.77
C ALA A 160 4.02 17.77 -8.23
N THR A 161 4.77 17.20 -9.18
CA THR A 161 5.99 17.79 -9.75
C THR A 161 5.77 18.51 -11.08
N ASN A 162 4.51 18.68 -11.51
CA ASN A 162 4.10 19.32 -12.76
C ASN A 162 4.72 18.68 -14.02
N MET A 163 4.84 17.36 -14.03
CA MET A 163 5.42 16.56 -15.12
C MET A 163 4.38 15.72 -15.87
N CYS A 164 3.11 15.73 -15.44
CA CYS A 164 2.04 14.92 -16.04
C CYS A 164 1.80 15.21 -17.53
N ARG A 165 2.04 16.44 -18.00
CA ARG A 165 1.86 16.82 -19.41
C ARG A 165 3.07 16.57 -20.29
N THR A 166 4.27 16.58 -19.71
CA THR A 166 5.53 16.57 -20.46
C THR A 166 6.19 15.19 -20.49
N GLN A 167 5.83 14.30 -19.57
CA GLN A 167 6.43 12.97 -19.48
C GLN A 167 5.57 11.95 -20.24
N PRO A 168 6.05 11.34 -21.36
CA PRO A 168 5.28 10.33 -22.10
C PRO A 168 4.84 9.14 -21.24
N ALA A 169 5.72 8.71 -20.31
CA ALA A 169 5.44 7.65 -19.35
C ALA A 169 4.14 7.87 -18.56
N TYR A 170 3.78 9.11 -18.24
CA TYR A 170 2.52 9.42 -17.56
C TYR A 170 1.31 9.12 -18.46
N GLY A 171 1.39 9.44 -19.75
CA GLY A 171 0.34 9.14 -20.73
C GLY A 171 0.12 7.65 -20.91
N TRP A 172 1.20 6.86 -20.99
CA TRP A 172 1.11 5.40 -21.06
C TRP A 172 0.49 4.80 -19.80
N ALA A 173 0.89 5.28 -18.62
CA ALA A 173 0.30 4.86 -17.36
C ALA A 173 -1.19 5.19 -17.24
N MET A 174 -1.60 6.38 -17.68
CA MET A 174 -3.02 6.77 -17.70
C MET A 174 -3.82 5.86 -18.65
N ALA A 175 -3.30 5.57 -19.84
CA ALA A 175 -3.95 4.66 -20.79
C ALA A 175 -4.13 3.25 -20.19
N ALA A 176 -3.05 2.66 -19.66
CA ALA A 176 -3.08 1.35 -19.02
C ALA A 176 -4.05 1.31 -17.83
N LEU A 177 -4.10 2.38 -17.02
CA LEU A 177 -5.00 2.49 -15.89
C LEU A 177 -6.47 2.55 -16.32
N LEU A 178 -6.79 3.29 -17.37
CA LEU A 178 -8.16 3.40 -17.92
C LEU A 178 -8.64 2.07 -18.51
N GLU A 179 -7.73 1.29 -19.11
CA GLU A 179 -8.03 -0.04 -19.64
C GLU A 179 -8.26 -1.10 -18.54
N ASN A 180 -7.80 -0.84 -17.30
CA ASN A 180 -7.84 -1.80 -16.18
C ASN A 180 -8.57 -1.21 -14.95
N LEU A 181 -9.58 -0.36 -15.15
CA LEU A 181 -10.36 0.23 -14.05
C LEU A 181 -11.15 -0.81 -13.24
N ASP A 182 -11.46 -1.95 -13.85
CA ASP A 182 -12.11 -3.10 -13.21
C ASP A 182 -11.24 -3.75 -12.12
N ALA A 183 -9.93 -3.49 -12.09
CA ALA A 183 -9.05 -3.94 -11.01
C ALA A 183 -9.32 -3.22 -9.67
N PHE A 184 -9.99 -2.07 -9.68
CA PHE A 184 -10.25 -1.22 -8.50
C PHE A 184 -11.65 -1.48 -7.94
N THR A 185 -11.85 -2.65 -7.35
CA THR A 185 -13.18 -3.10 -6.91
C THR A 185 -13.55 -2.73 -5.47
N THR A 186 -12.57 -2.28 -4.67
CA THR A 186 -12.78 -1.98 -3.25
C THR A 186 -12.73 -0.48 -2.99
N ALA A 187 -13.35 -0.04 -1.89
CA ALA A 187 -13.29 1.37 -1.49
C ALA A 187 -11.85 1.85 -1.29
N ALA A 188 -10.96 1.00 -0.80
CA ALA A 188 -9.56 1.31 -0.58
C ALA A 188 -8.79 1.52 -1.89
N THR A 189 -8.93 0.61 -2.86
CA THR A 189 -8.25 0.73 -4.15
C THR A 189 -8.84 1.88 -4.96
N MET A 190 -10.17 2.07 -4.93
CA MET A 190 -10.83 3.23 -5.52
C MET A 190 -10.35 4.56 -4.95
N ALA A 191 -10.21 4.67 -3.62
CA ALA A 191 -9.71 5.88 -2.98
C ALA A 191 -8.27 6.23 -3.40
N GLN A 192 -7.45 5.24 -3.75
CA GLN A 192 -6.08 5.45 -4.22
C GLN A 192 -6.03 5.95 -5.68
N VAL A 193 -6.93 5.46 -6.54
CA VAL A 193 -6.92 5.77 -7.99
C VAL A 193 -7.63 7.08 -8.34
N LEU A 194 -8.71 7.42 -7.64
CA LEU A 194 -9.55 8.58 -7.94
C LEU A 194 -8.79 9.93 -8.01
N PRO A 195 -7.86 10.25 -7.09
CA PRO A 195 -7.07 11.48 -7.20
C PRO A 195 -6.31 11.55 -8.51
N ALA A 196 -5.62 10.47 -8.91
CA ALA A 196 -4.83 10.43 -10.14
C ALA A 196 -5.72 10.58 -11.39
N LEU A 197 -6.88 9.92 -11.42
CA LEU A 197 -7.87 10.06 -12.51
C LEU A 197 -8.42 11.49 -12.62
N HIS A 198 -8.53 12.20 -11.50
CA HIS A 198 -8.95 13.60 -11.48
C HIS A 198 -7.78 14.59 -11.68
N GLY A 199 -6.57 14.09 -12.00
CA GLY A 199 -5.38 14.93 -12.16
C GLY A 199 -4.95 15.64 -10.87
N ARG A 200 -5.24 15.04 -9.72
CA ARG A 200 -4.90 15.52 -8.37
C ARG A 200 -3.92 14.60 -7.67
N SER A 201 -3.21 15.19 -6.72
CA SER A 201 -2.31 14.53 -5.78
C SER A 201 -2.70 14.88 -4.35
N TYR A 202 -2.17 14.12 -3.39
CA TYR A 202 -2.35 14.45 -1.97
C TYR A 202 -1.80 15.84 -1.59
N LEU A 203 -0.90 16.43 -2.39
CA LEU A 203 -0.41 17.79 -2.14
C LEU A 203 -1.46 18.85 -2.43
N ASP A 204 -2.43 18.58 -3.30
CA ASP A 204 -3.50 19.53 -3.62
C ASP A 204 -4.44 19.77 -2.42
N ILE A 205 -4.47 18.82 -1.48
CA ILE A 205 -5.25 18.91 -0.24
C ILE A 205 -4.74 20.06 0.66
N ALA A 206 -3.45 20.41 0.61
CA ALA A 206 -2.87 21.48 1.43
C ALA A 206 -3.50 22.86 1.16
N SER A 207 -3.98 23.09 -0.06
CA SER A 207 -4.59 24.35 -0.52
C SER A 207 -5.99 24.14 -1.08
N MET A 208 -6.65 23.04 -0.74
CA MET A 208 -7.97 22.72 -1.28
C MET A 208 -9.00 23.75 -0.79
N HIS A 209 -9.76 24.29 -1.74
CA HIS A 209 -10.94 25.11 -1.49
C HIS A 209 -12.18 24.33 -1.90
N CYS A 210 -13.11 24.20 -0.97
CA CYS A 210 -14.34 23.45 -1.17
C CYS A 210 -15.30 24.25 -2.05
N SER A 211 -15.66 23.70 -3.20
CA SER A 211 -16.83 24.15 -3.97
C SER A 211 -18.06 23.34 -3.56
N LYS A 212 -19.25 23.89 -3.80
CA LYS A 212 -20.51 23.16 -3.59
C LYS A 212 -20.50 21.90 -4.45
N GLU A 213 -20.63 20.74 -3.81
CA GLU A 213 -20.75 19.46 -4.50
C GLU A 213 -22.09 19.39 -5.23
N LEU A 214 -22.10 18.84 -6.45
CA LEU A 214 -23.31 18.70 -7.26
C LEU A 214 -24.21 17.52 -6.80
N ASN A 215 -23.77 16.72 -5.83
CA ASN A 215 -24.48 15.56 -5.27
C ASN A 215 -25.06 14.64 -6.35
N THR A 216 -24.28 14.36 -7.39
CA THR A 216 -24.72 13.58 -8.56
C THR A 216 -24.57 12.07 -8.38
N LEU A 217 -23.95 11.62 -7.29
CA LEU A 217 -23.77 10.20 -7.00
C LEU A 217 -25.10 9.59 -6.52
N MET A 218 -25.70 8.76 -7.37
CA MET A 218 -26.88 7.98 -7.01
C MET A 218 -26.44 6.56 -6.65
N PRO A 219 -26.83 6.04 -5.47
CA PRO A 219 -26.60 4.64 -5.14
C PRO A 219 -27.29 3.76 -6.19
N ILE A 220 -26.50 2.99 -6.93
CA ILE A 220 -27.05 1.92 -7.76
C ILE A 220 -27.34 0.77 -6.81
N GLY A 221 -28.57 0.25 -6.82
CA GLY A 221 -28.94 -0.90 -6.01
C GLY A 221 -27.96 -2.05 -6.26
N PRO A 222 -27.42 -2.71 -5.21
CA PRO A 222 -26.42 -3.75 -5.39
C PRO A 222 -27.04 -4.87 -6.21
N LYS A 223 -26.61 -4.99 -7.48
CA LYS A 223 -26.92 -6.18 -8.26
C LYS A 223 -26.06 -7.29 -7.66
N PRO A 224 -26.64 -8.40 -7.17
CA PRO A 224 -25.83 -9.51 -6.72
C PRO A 224 -24.89 -9.90 -7.86
N PRO A 225 -23.60 -10.18 -7.58
CA PRO A 225 -22.71 -10.69 -8.59
C PRO A 225 -23.40 -11.88 -9.28
N PRO A 226 -23.26 -12.02 -10.61
CA PRO A 226 -23.81 -13.19 -11.27
C PRO A 226 -23.28 -14.44 -10.56
N GLU A 227 -24.19 -15.26 -10.04
CA GLU A 227 -23.83 -16.57 -9.52
C GLU A 227 -23.12 -17.30 -10.65
N MET A 228 -21.85 -17.63 -10.46
CA MET A 228 -21.12 -18.47 -11.40
C MET A 228 -21.38 -19.92 -10.99
N PRO A 229 -22.27 -20.65 -11.70
CA PRO A 229 -22.54 -22.04 -11.37
C PRO A 229 -21.28 -22.88 -11.59
N GLY A 230 -20.97 -23.75 -10.65
CA GLY A 230 -19.88 -24.70 -10.73
C GLY A 230 -18.96 -24.69 -9.52
N ASN A 231 -18.27 -25.82 -9.34
CA ASN A 231 -17.18 -25.97 -8.38
C ASN A 231 -15.87 -26.00 -9.14
N LYS A 232 -14.86 -25.33 -8.61
CA LYS A 232 -13.47 -25.41 -9.04
C LYS A 232 -12.64 -26.16 -8.02
N MET A 233 -11.60 -26.84 -8.48
CA MET A 233 -10.60 -27.49 -7.65
C MET A 233 -9.31 -26.70 -7.72
N VAL A 234 -8.86 -26.21 -6.58
CA VAL A 234 -7.65 -25.38 -6.51
C VAL A 234 -6.73 -26.00 -5.48
N ARG A 235 -5.45 -26.12 -5.83
CA ARG A 235 -4.43 -26.72 -4.96
C ARG A 235 -3.89 -25.67 -4.01
N LEU A 236 -4.10 -25.86 -2.71
CA LEU A 236 -3.56 -24.99 -1.68
C LEU A 236 -2.31 -25.62 -1.08
N VAL A 237 -1.20 -24.90 -1.13
CA VAL A 237 0.09 -25.30 -0.58
C VAL A 237 0.53 -24.31 0.48
N VAL A 238 0.93 -24.79 1.65
CA VAL A 238 1.64 -23.99 2.66
C VAL A 238 3.08 -24.49 2.69
N GLU A 239 4.02 -23.61 2.34
CA GLU A 239 5.44 -23.95 2.37
C GLU A 239 5.97 -23.96 3.80
N CYS A 240 6.91 -24.87 4.05
CA CYS A 240 7.59 -24.93 5.33
C CYS A 240 8.73 -23.91 5.36
N PRO A 241 8.78 -23.00 6.35
CA PRO A 241 9.83 -21.99 6.44
C PRO A 241 11.21 -22.59 6.77
N GLU A 242 11.26 -23.81 7.30
CA GLU A 242 12.50 -24.48 7.70
C GLU A 242 13.11 -25.31 6.55
N LEU A 243 14.42 -25.16 6.33
CA LEU A 243 15.16 -25.89 5.28
C LEU A 243 15.20 -27.41 5.50
N GLN A 244 15.04 -27.84 6.75
CA GLN A 244 15.11 -29.22 7.23
C GLN A 244 13.76 -29.95 7.22
N CYS A 245 12.72 -29.32 6.68
CA CYS A 245 11.39 -29.89 6.58
C CYS A 245 11.35 -31.00 5.49
N PRO A 246 11.03 -32.27 5.82
CA PRO A 246 11.22 -33.41 4.93
C PRO A 246 10.53 -33.28 3.56
N GLN A 247 9.33 -32.69 3.55
CA GLN A 247 8.51 -32.50 2.33
C GLN A 247 8.53 -31.06 1.81
N ARG A 248 9.23 -30.14 2.49
CA ARG A 248 9.23 -28.67 2.25
C ARG A 248 7.84 -28.01 2.23
N ARG A 249 6.78 -28.74 2.54
CA ARG A 249 5.38 -28.30 2.58
C ARG A 249 4.77 -28.74 3.90
N LEU A 250 4.07 -27.83 4.56
CA LEU A 250 3.29 -28.10 5.78
C LEU A 250 1.86 -28.53 5.45
N TYR A 251 1.38 -28.12 4.28
CA TYR A 251 0.05 -28.45 3.78
C TYR A 251 0.08 -28.49 2.26
N ASP A 252 -0.61 -29.45 1.65
CA ASP A 252 -0.72 -29.63 0.21
C ASP A 252 -1.98 -30.42 -0.10
N GLN A 253 -3.09 -29.72 -0.38
CA GLN A 253 -4.39 -30.34 -0.61
C GLN A 253 -5.17 -29.65 -1.73
N LEU A 254 -6.05 -30.42 -2.37
CA LEU A 254 -7.05 -29.90 -3.29
C LEU A 254 -8.27 -29.43 -2.52
N VAL A 255 -8.64 -28.16 -2.69
CA VAL A 255 -9.76 -27.53 -1.98
C VAL A 255 -10.90 -27.27 -2.99
N PRO A 256 -12.02 -28.02 -2.94
CA PRO A 256 -13.20 -27.71 -3.73
C PRO A 256 -13.78 -26.37 -3.28
N THR A 257 -13.91 -25.45 -4.23
CA THR A 257 -14.32 -24.07 -3.97
C THR A 257 -15.39 -23.67 -5.00
N PRO A 258 -16.43 -22.91 -4.64
CA PRO A 258 -17.35 -22.36 -5.63
C PRO A 258 -16.61 -21.51 -6.67
N ALA A 259 -17.05 -21.52 -7.94
CA ALA A 259 -16.35 -20.84 -9.03
C ALA A 259 -16.06 -19.35 -8.73
N GLY A 260 -17.02 -18.66 -8.11
CA GLY A 260 -16.89 -17.25 -7.72
C GLY A 260 -16.15 -16.98 -6.41
N ALA A 261 -15.75 -17.98 -5.62
CA ALA A 261 -15.21 -17.72 -4.29
C ALA A 261 -13.80 -17.10 -4.30
N SER A 262 -13.55 -16.26 -3.29
CA SER A 262 -12.24 -15.64 -3.03
C SER A 262 -11.25 -16.64 -2.40
N LEU A 263 -9.98 -16.27 -2.32
CA LEU A 263 -8.99 -17.02 -1.55
C LEU A 263 -9.40 -17.12 -0.07
N LEU A 264 -9.96 -16.08 0.53
CA LEU A 264 -10.44 -16.11 1.91
C LEU A 264 -11.56 -17.15 2.10
N ASP A 265 -12.49 -17.26 1.15
CA ASP A 265 -13.53 -18.28 1.19
C ASP A 265 -12.94 -19.69 1.07
N MET A 266 -11.94 -19.86 0.21
CA MET A 266 -11.20 -21.11 0.12
C MET A 266 -10.50 -21.46 1.44
N LEU A 267 -9.85 -20.52 2.13
CA LEU A 267 -9.20 -20.79 3.42
C LEU A 267 -10.21 -21.24 4.49
N ARG A 268 -11.42 -20.67 4.48
CA ARG A 268 -12.53 -21.11 5.34
C ARG A 268 -12.97 -22.53 5.00
N VAL A 269 -13.10 -22.86 3.72
CA VAL A 269 -13.44 -24.21 3.27
C VAL A 269 -12.36 -25.22 3.66
N ALA A 270 -11.07 -24.88 3.51
CA ALA A 270 -9.95 -25.72 3.92
C ALA A 270 -9.96 -26.01 5.42
N THR A 271 -10.38 -25.04 6.24
CA THR A 271 -10.59 -25.20 7.69
C THR A 271 -11.72 -26.18 8.00
N ALA A 272 -12.83 -26.12 7.25
CA ALA A 272 -14.02 -26.93 7.48
C ALA A 272 -13.89 -28.40 7.05
N GLN A 273 -13.06 -28.72 6.06
CA GLN A 273 -12.95 -30.07 5.50
C GLN A 273 -12.33 -31.10 6.46
N GLY A 274 -11.57 -30.64 7.46
CA GLY A 274 -11.16 -31.48 8.59
C GLY A 274 -9.97 -32.46 8.44
N PRO A 275 -9.35 -32.83 7.29
CA PRO A 275 -8.41 -33.95 7.32
C PRO A 275 -7.00 -33.55 7.80
N HIS A 276 -6.73 -32.28 8.10
CA HIS A 276 -5.38 -31.80 8.47
C HIS A 276 -5.35 -30.60 9.44
N ASN A 277 -6.44 -30.30 10.17
CA ASN A 277 -6.53 -29.15 11.09
C ASN A 277 -5.97 -27.84 10.49
N PHE A 278 -6.35 -27.50 9.26
CA PHE A 278 -5.95 -26.23 8.67
C PHE A 278 -6.53 -25.09 9.51
N THR A 279 -5.69 -24.18 9.98
CA THR A 279 -6.09 -22.99 10.73
C THR A 279 -5.45 -21.76 10.11
N PHE A 280 -6.14 -20.63 10.19
CA PHE A 280 -5.59 -19.35 9.79
C PHE A 280 -6.25 -18.23 10.59
N ASP A 281 -5.54 -17.11 10.73
CA ASP A 281 -6.04 -15.89 11.36
C ASP A 281 -5.82 -14.70 10.43
N THR A 282 -6.73 -13.74 10.51
CA THR A 282 -6.63 -12.47 9.80
C THR A 282 -6.76 -11.28 10.73
N GLN A 283 -6.11 -10.18 10.39
CA GLN A 283 -6.26 -8.89 11.06
C GLN A 283 -6.94 -7.89 10.14
N ASP A 284 -7.88 -7.11 10.67
CA ASP A 284 -8.59 -6.10 9.88
C ASP A 284 -7.69 -4.89 9.60
N THR A 285 -7.55 -4.57 8.31
CA THR A 285 -6.82 -3.39 7.83
C THR A 285 -7.71 -2.51 6.95
N PRO A 286 -7.36 -1.24 6.73
CA PRO A 286 -8.07 -0.39 5.77
C PRO A 286 -8.13 -0.96 4.34
N GLN A 287 -7.23 -1.88 3.99
CA GLN A 287 -7.16 -2.55 2.70
C GLN A 287 -7.96 -3.87 2.67
N GLY A 288 -8.53 -4.30 3.79
CA GLY A 288 -9.20 -5.59 3.95
C GLY A 288 -8.50 -6.52 4.94
N PRO A 289 -8.93 -7.78 5.05
CA PRO A 289 -8.36 -8.75 5.98
C PRO A 289 -6.94 -9.13 5.55
N PHE A 290 -5.97 -8.88 6.43
CA PHE A 290 -4.57 -9.24 6.25
C PHE A 290 -4.27 -10.58 6.93
N LEU A 291 -3.69 -11.52 6.17
CA LEU A 291 -3.37 -12.86 6.67
C LEU A 291 -2.21 -12.81 7.68
N SER A 292 -2.49 -13.07 8.96
CA SER A 292 -1.52 -12.93 10.05
C SER A 292 -0.95 -14.27 10.54
N SER A 293 -1.71 -15.36 10.45
CA SER A 293 -1.27 -16.68 10.89
C SER A 293 -1.80 -17.77 9.99
N VAL A 294 -1.03 -18.83 9.76
CA VAL A 294 -1.42 -20.04 9.04
C VAL A 294 -0.84 -21.24 9.77
N LEU A 295 -1.66 -22.26 10.08
CA LEU A 295 -1.26 -23.46 10.84
C LEU A 295 -0.59 -23.11 12.18
N GLY A 296 -1.04 -22.04 12.84
CA GLY A 296 -0.48 -21.53 14.09
C GLY A 296 0.86 -20.79 13.95
N LEU A 297 1.40 -20.67 12.74
CA LEU A 297 2.62 -19.92 12.46
C LEU A 297 2.27 -18.44 12.21
N GLU A 298 2.56 -17.61 13.20
CA GLU A 298 2.28 -16.17 13.15
C GLU A 298 3.39 -15.37 12.44
N ALA A 299 2.99 -14.50 11.51
CA ALA A 299 3.84 -13.47 10.94
C ALA A 299 4.16 -12.41 11.99
N ARG A 300 5.45 -12.10 12.18
CA ARG A 300 5.92 -11.17 13.22
C ARG A 300 6.60 -9.98 12.59
N GLN A 301 6.03 -8.80 12.84
CA GLN A 301 6.58 -7.54 12.37
C GLN A 301 8.00 -7.27 12.88
N GLN A 302 8.33 -7.70 14.11
CA GLN A 302 9.69 -7.52 14.68
C GLN A 302 10.73 -8.38 13.98
N LYS A 303 10.31 -9.53 13.43
CA LYS A 303 11.15 -10.41 12.60
C LYS A 303 11.05 -10.07 11.11
N ARG A 304 10.30 -9.02 10.76
CA ARG A 304 9.98 -8.65 9.37
C ARG A 304 9.48 -9.86 8.58
N SER A 305 8.58 -10.65 9.17
CA SER A 305 7.98 -11.81 8.53
C SER A 305 6.49 -11.60 8.22
N TYR A 306 6.04 -12.14 7.08
CA TYR A 306 4.69 -12.02 6.54
C TYR A 306 4.31 -13.25 5.73
N TRP A 307 3.01 -13.49 5.61
CA TRP A 307 2.47 -14.47 4.69
C TRP A 307 2.39 -13.89 3.28
N GLN A 308 3.35 -14.27 2.44
CA GLN A 308 3.34 -13.97 1.03
C GLN A 308 2.37 -14.89 0.30
N LEU A 309 1.49 -14.30 -0.50
CA LEU A 309 0.53 -14.99 -1.34
C LEU A 309 1.11 -15.14 -2.75
N LEU A 310 1.20 -16.36 -3.24
CA LEU A 310 1.80 -16.69 -4.53
C LEU A 310 0.88 -17.59 -5.34
N THR A 311 0.98 -17.49 -6.66
CA THR A 311 0.52 -18.53 -7.59
C THR A 311 1.74 -19.26 -8.16
N ALA A 312 1.60 -20.56 -8.44
CA ALA A 312 2.68 -21.37 -8.98
C ALA A 312 3.18 -20.82 -10.33
N PRO A 313 4.49 -20.85 -10.61
CA PRO A 313 5.54 -21.49 -9.80
C PRO A 313 6.02 -20.65 -8.60
N SER A 314 5.97 -19.32 -8.65
CA SER A 314 6.33 -18.41 -7.53
C SER A 314 5.99 -16.94 -7.86
N THR A 315 4.84 -16.69 -8.49
CA THR A 315 4.42 -15.34 -8.87
C THR A 315 3.61 -14.72 -7.74
N SER A 316 4.04 -13.58 -7.21
CA SER A 316 3.31 -12.86 -6.17
C SER A 316 1.94 -12.39 -6.66
N LEU A 317 0.91 -12.65 -5.85
CA LEU A 317 -0.41 -12.09 -6.09
C LEU A 317 -0.37 -10.57 -5.88
N GLN A 318 -1.17 -9.86 -6.67
CA GLN A 318 -1.32 -8.40 -6.56
C GLN A 318 -2.52 -8.00 -5.69
N MET A 319 -3.31 -8.97 -5.21
CA MET A 319 -4.54 -8.77 -4.45
C MET A 319 -4.46 -9.52 -3.11
N GLY A 320 -5.22 -9.03 -2.12
CA GLY A 320 -5.35 -9.69 -0.81
C GLY A 320 -6.27 -10.92 -0.85
N VAL A 321 -6.34 -11.63 0.29
CA VAL A 321 -7.11 -12.88 0.40
C VAL A 321 -8.61 -12.69 0.13
N ALA A 322 -9.19 -11.52 0.44
CA ALA A 322 -10.62 -11.26 0.22
C ALA A 322 -10.96 -10.94 -1.24
N ASP A 323 -10.00 -10.41 -2.00
CA ASP A 323 -10.25 -9.88 -3.34
C ASP A 323 -9.84 -10.86 -4.44
N TYR A 324 -8.75 -11.60 -4.20
CA TYR A 324 -8.22 -12.52 -5.18
C TYR A 324 -9.16 -13.71 -5.40
N ARG A 325 -9.50 -14.00 -6.66
CA ARG A 325 -10.36 -15.11 -7.07
C ARG A 325 -9.54 -16.11 -7.90
N PRO A 326 -9.20 -17.28 -7.33
CA PRO A 326 -8.37 -18.26 -8.03
C PRO A 326 -9.07 -18.89 -9.25
N CYS A 327 -8.31 -19.30 -10.25
CA CYS A 327 -8.80 -20.06 -11.40
C CYS A 327 -8.92 -21.56 -11.07
N ASP A 328 -9.71 -22.31 -11.85
CA ASP A 328 -9.77 -23.77 -11.72
C ASP A 328 -8.43 -24.42 -12.09
N GLY A 329 -8.00 -25.41 -11.31
CA GLY A 329 -6.70 -26.08 -11.44
C GLY A 329 -5.49 -25.25 -10.99
N GLU A 330 -5.68 -24.02 -10.52
CA GLU A 330 -4.60 -23.17 -10.04
C GLU A 330 -3.93 -23.74 -8.78
N THR A 331 -2.64 -23.45 -8.61
CA THR A 331 -1.90 -23.79 -7.39
C THR A 331 -1.52 -22.51 -6.65
N LEU A 332 -2.09 -22.32 -5.47
CA LEU A 332 -1.82 -21.20 -4.59
C LEU A 332 -0.86 -21.63 -3.49
N ILE A 333 0.11 -20.76 -3.22
CA ILE A 333 1.18 -21.02 -2.28
C ILE A 333 1.17 -19.92 -1.22
N LEU A 334 1.03 -20.33 0.04
CA LEU A 334 1.23 -19.48 1.21
C LEU A 334 2.65 -19.71 1.73
N ARG A 335 3.49 -18.68 1.63
CA ARG A 335 4.89 -18.73 2.05
C ARG A 335 5.12 -17.73 3.18
N LEU A 336 5.65 -18.20 4.30
CA LEU A 336 6.14 -17.30 5.35
C LEU A 336 7.50 -16.73 4.90
N SER A 337 7.50 -15.48 4.47
CA SER A 337 8.67 -14.79 3.92
C SER A 337 9.19 -13.74 4.88
N GLU A 338 10.50 -13.43 4.81
CA GLU A 338 11.12 -12.30 5.50
C GLU A 338 11.46 -11.17 4.50
N TRP A 339 11.52 -9.91 4.96
CA TRP A 339 11.92 -8.76 4.13
C TRP A 339 12.90 -7.82 4.81
#